data_AF-A0A1X1TGU2-F1
#
_entry.id   AF-A0A1X1TGU2-F1
#
_cell.length_a   1.000
_cell.length_b   1.000
_cell.length_c   1.000
_cell.angle_alpha   90.00
_cell.angle_beta   90.00
_cell.angle_gamma   90.00
#
_symmetry.space_group_name_H-M   'P 1'
#
loop_
_entity.id
_entity.type
_entity.pdbx_description
1 polymer ?
#
loop_
_entity_poly.entity_id
_entity_poly.type
_entity_poly.pdbx_seq_one_letter_code
_entity_poly.pdbx_strand_id
1 'polypeptide(L)'
;MSNGEAPVGAIDFRRALALIQHGERGDEAAMRVIVDDEVVPADGLDQVVRATVAILWQLVAQLCEQDEVAEIGAMLTAASTADEADLDRQNRLVARIALAQHSGKPSAEYAVLREAGTVPDGLVQLALTAAGVVPALLPQLRTDAGRQLLNNLAMQALREESGG
;
A
#
# COMPACT_ATOMS: atom_id res chain seq x y z
N MET A 1 -8.35 -13.43 -19.18
CA MET A 1 -9.04 -13.54 -17.89
C MET A 1 -7.96 -13.75 -16.86
N SER A 2 -7.47 -12.68 -16.24
CA SER A 2 -6.42 -12.80 -15.22
C SER A 2 -7.07 -13.02 -13.85
N ASN A 3 -6.57 -14.01 -13.12
CA ASN A 3 -6.96 -14.42 -11.78
C ASN A 3 -6.71 -13.29 -10.77
N GLY A 4 -7.56 -12.28 -10.75
CA GLY A 4 -7.55 -11.20 -9.75
C GLY A 4 -7.97 -11.66 -8.35
N GLU A 5 -7.71 -12.90 -7.97
CA GLU A 5 -7.94 -13.47 -6.63
C GLU A 5 -6.68 -14.10 -6.04
N ALA A 6 -5.53 -13.96 -6.72
CA ALA A 6 -4.27 -14.44 -6.18
C ALA A 6 -3.97 -13.78 -4.82
N PRO A 7 -3.55 -14.56 -3.81
CA PRO A 7 -3.10 -14.00 -2.54
C PRO A 7 -1.84 -13.16 -2.78
N VAL A 8 -1.68 -12.10 -1.99
CA VAL A 8 -0.46 -11.29 -1.99
C VAL A 8 0.72 -12.17 -1.63
N GLY A 9 1.74 -12.24 -2.50
CA GLY A 9 2.91 -13.08 -2.32
C GLY A 9 4.09 -12.34 -1.68
N ALA A 10 5.13 -13.10 -1.32
CA ALA A 10 6.35 -12.54 -0.71
C ALA A 10 7.05 -11.50 -1.61
N ILE A 11 7.02 -11.71 -2.93
CA ILE A 11 7.56 -10.74 -3.91
C ILE A 11 6.81 -9.40 -3.89
N ASP A 12 5.49 -9.43 -3.71
CA ASP A 12 4.66 -8.22 -3.65
C ASP A 12 4.92 -7.46 -2.35
N PHE A 13 5.07 -8.18 -1.24
CA PHE A 13 5.50 -7.60 0.05
C PHE A 13 6.88 -6.95 -0.04
N ARG A 14 7.87 -7.62 -0.65
CA ARG A 14 9.20 -7.04 -0.86
C ARG A 14 9.10 -5.76 -1.69
N ARG A 15 8.36 -5.79 -2.80
CA ARG A 15 8.18 -4.63 -3.69
C ARG A 15 7.51 -3.47 -2.97
N ALA A 16 6.46 -3.73 -2.20
CA ALA A 16 5.78 -2.71 -1.40
C ALA A 16 6.68 -2.11 -0.31
N LEU A 17 7.47 -2.93 0.40
CA LEU A 17 8.41 -2.44 1.41
C LEU A 17 9.48 -1.55 0.81
N ALA A 18 10.06 -1.95 -0.32
CA ALA A 18 11.03 -1.14 -1.03
C ALA A 18 10.42 0.20 -1.48
N LEU A 19 9.16 0.19 -1.94
CA LEU A 19 8.44 1.41 -2.33
C LEU A 19 8.17 2.34 -1.14
N ILE A 20 7.77 1.80 0.02
CA ILE A 20 7.58 2.55 1.27
C ILE A 20 8.91 3.16 1.74
N GLN A 21 10.00 2.40 1.68
CA GLN A 21 11.31 2.81 2.20
C GLN A 21 12.00 3.87 1.35
N HIS A 22 11.87 3.76 0.03
CA HIS A 22 12.62 4.61 -0.89
C HIS A 22 11.81 5.79 -1.43
N GLY A 23 10.50 5.84 -1.14
CA GLY A 23 9.60 6.84 -1.71
C GLY A 23 9.61 6.76 -3.24
N GLU A 24 9.09 7.78 -3.92
CA GLU A 24 9.02 7.88 -5.38
C GLU A 24 10.40 7.71 -6.07
N ARG A 25 10.81 6.46 -6.27
CA ARG A 25 11.63 6.06 -7.42
C ARG A 25 10.75 5.58 -8.57
N GLY A 26 9.46 5.88 -8.51
CA GLY A 26 8.68 5.95 -9.73
C GLY A 26 9.29 7.03 -10.59
N ASP A 27 9.69 6.71 -11.82
CA ASP A 27 9.89 7.76 -12.80
C ASP A 27 8.50 8.32 -13.10
N GLU A 28 8.08 9.31 -12.30
CA GLU A 28 6.79 9.99 -12.47
C GLU A 28 6.67 10.60 -13.87
N ALA A 29 7.81 10.92 -14.51
CA ALA A 29 7.83 11.39 -15.89
C ALA A 29 7.59 10.26 -16.91
N ALA A 30 7.92 9.00 -16.57
CA ALA A 30 7.66 7.83 -17.39
C ALA A 30 6.46 6.97 -16.94
N MET A 31 5.76 7.36 -15.87
CA MET A 31 4.60 6.68 -15.29
C MET A 31 4.83 5.19 -14.99
N ARG A 32 5.92 4.88 -14.28
CA ARG A 32 6.29 3.51 -13.90
C ARG A 32 6.69 3.42 -12.45
N VAL A 33 6.43 2.27 -11.82
CA VAL A 33 6.99 1.94 -10.49
C VAL A 33 8.29 1.16 -10.71
N ILE A 34 9.39 1.66 -10.14
CA ILE A 34 10.70 1.01 -10.19
C ILE A 34 11.11 0.63 -8.76
N VAL A 35 11.42 -0.64 -8.56
CA VAL A 35 11.89 -1.20 -7.30
C VAL A 35 13.17 -1.98 -7.57
N ASP A 36 14.25 -1.70 -6.83
CA ASP A 36 15.53 -2.41 -6.98
C ASP A 36 16.02 -2.48 -8.44
N ASP A 37 15.90 -1.37 -9.17
CA ASP A 37 16.22 -1.23 -10.61
C ASP A 37 15.34 -2.08 -11.57
N GLU A 38 14.28 -2.71 -11.06
CA GLU A 38 13.29 -3.46 -11.82
C GLU A 38 12.00 -2.65 -12.02
N VAL A 39 11.50 -2.59 -13.26
CA VAL A 39 10.17 -2.02 -13.54
C VAL A 39 9.11 -3.02 -13.12
N VAL A 40 8.25 -2.64 -12.18
CA VAL A 40 7.10 -3.47 -11.78
C VAL A 40 6.11 -3.54 -12.95
N PRO A 41 5.73 -4.75 -13.41
CA PRO A 41 4.81 -4.88 -14.52
C PRO A 41 3.39 -4.47 -14.11
N ALA A 42 2.61 -3.96 -15.06
CA ALA A 42 1.31 -3.36 -14.78
C ALA A 42 0.31 -4.34 -14.16
N ASP A 43 0.41 -5.62 -14.50
CA ASP A 43 -0.39 -6.72 -13.96
C ASP A 43 0.05 -7.19 -12.56
N GLY A 44 1.13 -6.63 -12.01
CA GLY A 44 1.55 -6.82 -10.61
C GLY A 44 1.31 -5.61 -9.72
N LEU A 45 0.92 -4.45 -10.28
CA LEU A 45 0.68 -3.23 -9.50
C LEU A 45 -0.49 -3.35 -8.54
N ASP A 46 -1.51 -4.13 -8.89
CA ASP A 46 -2.62 -4.42 -8.00
C ASP A 46 -2.12 -5.11 -6.72
N GLN A 47 -1.31 -6.17 -6.84
CA GLN A 47 -0.76 -6.87 -5.69
C GLN A 47 0.18 -5.99 -4.86
N VAL A 48 0.98 -5.13 -5.49
CA VAL A 48 1.83 -4.17 -4.78
C VAL A 48 1.01 -3.15 -3.98
N VAL A 49 -0.09 -2.63 -4.52
CA VAL A 49 -1.00 -1.74 -3.77
C VAL A 49 -1.59 -2.48 -2.57
N ARG A 50 -2.07 -3.71 -2.78
CA ARG A 50 -2.65 -4.54 -1.72
C ARG A 50 -1.64 -4.87 -0.63
N ALA A 51 -0.42 -5.24 -1.00
CA ALA A 51 0.69 -5.49 -0.10
C ALA A 51 1.04 -4.25 0.73
N THR A 52 1.12 -3.08 0.08
CA THR A 52 1.39 -1.80 0.76
C THR A 52 0.39 -1.50 1.86
N VAL A 53 -0.91 -1.68 1.58
CA VAL A 53 -1.96 -1.45 2.58
C VAL A 53 -2.00 -2.54 3.66
N ALA A 54 -1.65 -3.78 3.31
CA ALA A 54 -1.51 -4.84 4.30
C ALA A 54 -0.34 -4.55 5.27
N ILE A 55 0.78 -4.04 4.75
CA ILE A 55 1.92 -3.58 5.55
C ILE A 55 1.52 -2.41 6.45
N LEU A 56 0.71 -1.45 5.96
CA LEU A 56 0.18 -0.38 6.81
C LEU A 56 -0.55 -0.96 8.03
N TRP A 57 -1.49 -1.87 7.84
CA TRP A 57 -2.22 -2.48 8.95
C TRP A 57 -1.34 -3.32 9.87
N GLN A 58 -0.36 -4.03 9.31
CA GLN A 58 0.64 -4.75 10.09
C GLN A 58 1.47 -3.82 10.98
N LEU A 59 1.87 -2.65 10.46
CA LEU A 59 2.64 -1.65 11.20
C LEU A 59 1.78 -0.93 12.24
N VAL A 60 0.53 -0.56 11.89
CA VAL A 60 -0.46 -0.01 12.82
C VAL A 60 -0.66 -0.96 14.00
N ALA A 61 -0.85 -2.26 13.75
CA ALA A 61 -1.03 -3.24 14.83
C ALA A 61 0.22 -3.45 15.70
N GLN A 62 1.42 -3.18 15.18
CA GLN A 62 2.67 -3.33 15.93
C GLN A 62 3.06 -2.08 16.72
N LEU A 63 2.67 -0.91 16.23
CA LEU A 63 3.21 0.36 16.71
C LEU A 63 2.18 1.27 17.36
N CYS A 64 0.89 0.95 17.27
CA CYS A 64 -0.19 1.76 17.82
C CYS A 64 -0.93 1.01 18.94
N GLU A 65 -1.41 1.77 19.92
CA GLU A 65 -2.35 1.30 20.93
C GLU A 65 -3.75 1.08 20.33
N GLN A 66 -4.63 0.33 21.01
CA GLN A 66 -5.93 -0.07 20.42
C GLN A 66 -6.84 1.12 20.09
N ASP A 67 -6.80 2.18 20.88
CA ASP A 67 -7.52 3.42 20.65
C ASP A 67 -6.96 4.18 19.44
N GLU A 68 -5.64 4.27 19.30
CA GLU A 68 -4.99 4.85 18.11
C GLU A 68 -5.35 4.09 16.83
N VAL A 69 -5.42 2.75 16.88
CA VAL A 69 -5.89 1.92 15.75
C VAL A 69 -7.32 2.29 15.36
N ALA A 70 -8.20 2.49 16.36
CA ALA A 70 -9.59 2.88 16.13
C ALA A 70 -9.69 4.30 15.54
N GLU A 71 -8.88 5.25 16.00
CA GLU A 71 -8.79 6.61 15.45
C GLU A 71 -8.34 6.59 13.98
N ILE A 72 -7.33 5.80 13.65
CA ILE A 72 -6.88 5.60 12.26
C ILE A 72 -8.03 5.03 11.41
N GLY A 73 -8.75 4.03 11.92
CA GLY A 73 -9.94 3.48 11.24
C GLY A 73 -11.04 4.51 10.99
N ALA A 74 -11.33 5.36 11.98
CA ALA A 74 -12.30 6.44 11.86
C ALA A 74 -11.87 7.51 10.83
N MET A 75 -10.60 7.92 10.87
CA MET A 75 -10.01 8.83 9.89
C MET A 75 -10.09 8.27 8.47
N LEU A 76 -9.74 6.99 8.27
CA LEU A 76 -9.84 6.33 6.96
C LEU A 76 -11.30 6.25 6.50
N THR A 77 -12.25 6.07 7.42
CA THR A 77 -13.69 6.10 7.13
C THR A 77 -14.09 7.46 6.55
N ALA A 78 -13.75 8.55 7.21
CA ALA A 78 -14.02 9.90 6.71
C ALA A 78 -13.34 10.15 5.36
N ALA A 79 -12.04 9.81 5.25
CA ALA A 79 -11.24 9.99 4.04
C ALA A 79 -11.75 9.16 2.84
N SER A 80 -12.51 8.09 3.08
CA SER A 80 -13.05 7.24 2.01
C SER A 80 -14.27 7.85 1.30
N THR A 81 -14.91 8.85 1.91
CA THR A 81 -16.11 9.50 1.37
C THR A 81 -15.74 10.68 0.47
N ALA A 82 -16.57 10.95 -0.54
CA ALA A 82 -16.29 11.97 -1.55
C ALA A 82 -16.48 13.41 -1.04
N ASP A 83 -17.27 13.59 0.03
CA ASP A 83 -17.80 14.89 0.43
C ASP A 83 -17.21 15.43 1.75
N GLU A 84 -16.59 14.58 2.57
CA GLU A 84 -16.15 14.97 3.92
C GLU A 84 -14.71 15.48 3.98
N ALA A 85 -13.89 15.19 2.97
CA ALA A 85 -12.49 15.59 2.93
C ALA A 85 -12.10 16.10 1.54
N ASP A 86 -11.49 17.29 1.47
CA ASP A 86 -10.87 17.84 0.26
C ASP A 86 -9.57 17.08 -0.07
N LEU A 87 -9.71 15.78 -0.32
CA LEU A 87 -8.63 14.86 -0.68
C LEU A 87 -8.57 14.68 -2.19
N ASP A 88 -7.39 14.43 -2.72
CA ASP A 88 -7.27 13.95 -4.09
C ASP A 88 -7.87 12.56 -4.24
N ARG A 89 -8.11 12.18 -5.50
CA ARG A 89 -8.72 10.88 -5.84
C ARG A 89 -7.93 9.70 -5.30
N GLN A 90 -6.60 9.72 -5.36
CA GLN A 90 -5.79 8.56 -5.01
C GLN A 90 -5.78 8.34 -3.50
N ASN A 91 -5.67 9.41 -2.71
CA ASN A 91 -5.80 9.32 -1.25
C ASN A 91 -7.15 8.72 -0.82
N ARG A 92 -8.25 9.08 -1.49
CA ARG A 92 -9.56 8.44 -1.25
C ARG A 92 -9.57 6.95 -1.62
N LEU A 93 -8.96 6.58 -2.74
CA LEU A 93 -8.88 5.17 -3.15
C LEU A 93 -8.02 4.35 -2.17
N VAL A 94 -6.90 4.90 -1.67
CA VAL A 94 -6.09 4.27 -0.61
C VAL A 94 -6.93 4.05 0.65
N ALA A 95 -7.69 5.06 1.09
CA ALA A 95 -8.56 4.93 2.26
C ALA A 95 -9.63 3.84 2.07
N ARG A 96 -10.25 3.76 0.88
CA ARG A 96 -11.22 2.71 0.55
C ARG A 96 -10.62 1.30 0.53
N ILE A 97 -9.40 1.14 0.02
CA ILE A 97 -8.68 -0.15 0.07
C ILE A 97 -8.36 -0.52 1.52
N ALA A 98 -7.86 0.43 2.32
CA ALA A 98 -7.54 0.22 3.71
C ALA A 98 -8.76 -0.23 4.52
N LEU A 99 -9.92 0.40 4.33
CA LEU A 99 -11.18 -0.04 4.97
C LEU A 99 -11.64 -1.41 4.47
N ALA A 100 -11.50 -1.69 3.18
CA ALA A 100 -11.86 -2.99 2.62
C ALA A 100 -11.02 -4.11 3.25
N GLN A 101 -9.71 -3.92 3.38
CA GLN A 101 -8.83 -4.88 4.04
C GLN A 101 -9.14 -5.00 5.54
N HIS A 102 -9.29 -3.88 6.24
CA HIS A 102 -9.62 -3.86 7.67
C HIS A 102 -10.94 -4.57 7.97
N SER A 103 -11.92 -4.44 7.08
CA SER A 103 -13.23 -5.09 7.19
C SER A 103 -13.26 -6.52 6.66
N GLY A 104 -12.15 -7.05 6.14
CA GLY A 104 -12.10 -8.40 5.54
C GLY A 104 -12.98 -8.55 4.29
N LYS A 105 -13.05 -7.53 3.42
CA LYS A 105 -13.89 -7.50 2.21
C LYS A 105 -13.07 -7.46 0.91
N PRO A 106 -12.51 -8.61 0.43
CA PRO A 106 -11.71 -8.65 -0.79
C PRO A 106 -12.44 -8.12 -2.04
N SER A 107 -13.74 -8.37 -2.17
CA SER A 107 -14.52 -7.87 -3.32
C SER A 107 -14.57 -6.35 -3.39
N ALA A 108 -14.58 -5.67 -2.24
CA ALA A 108 -14.54 -4.21 -2.16
C ALA A 108 -13.15 -3.69 -2.53
N GLU A 109 -12.09 -4.36 -2.09
CA GLU A 109 -10.70 -4.07 -2.48
C GLU A 109 -10.53 -4.15 -4.00
N TYR A 110 -10.96 -5.24 -4.64
CA TYR A 110 -10.87 -5.39 -6.10
C TYR A 110 -11.75 -4.39 -6.87
N ALA A 111 -12.88 -3.97 -6.31
CA ALA A 111 -13.69 -2.92 -6.92
C ALA A 111 -12.92 -1.59 -6.99
N VAL A 112 -12.18 -1.24 -5.93
CA VAL A 112 -11.36 -0.02 -5.89
C VAL A 112 -10.18 -0.12 -6.85
N LEU A 113 -9.50 -1.27 -6.92
CA LEU A 113 -8.39 -1.49 -7.85
C LEU A 113 -8.85 -1.41 -9.32
N ARG A 114 -10.01 -1.97 -9.64
CA ARG A 114 -10.61 -1.83 -10.98
C ARG A 114 -10.94 -0.37 -11.30
N GLU A 115 -11.50 0.37 -10.33
CA GLU A 115 -11.78 1.80 -10.47
C GLU A 115 -10.49 2.61 -10.69
N ALA A 116 -9.42 2.29 -9.98
CA ALA A 116 -8.12 2.92 -10.21
C ALA A 116 -7.61 2.66 -11.63
N GLY A 117 -7.75 1.43 -12.13
CA GLY A 117 -7.34 1.04 -13.48
C GLY A 117 -8.20 1.59 -14.63
N THR A 118 -9.30 2.30 -14.37
CA THR A 118 -10.10 2.91 -15.46
C THR A 118 -9.50 4.19 -16.02
N VAL A 119 -8.52 4.77 -15.34
CA VAL A 119 -7.80 5.96 -15.81
C VAL A 119 -6.37 5.59 -16.21
N PRO A 120 -5.78 6.26 -17.22
CA PRO A 120 -4.38 6.07 -17.57
C PRO A 120 -3.49 6.19 -16.33
N ASP A 121 -2.61 5.21 -16.15
CA ASP A 121 -1.63 5.13 -15.07
C ASP A 121 -2.22 5.18 -13.64
N GLY A 122 -3.53 4.98 -13.49
CA GLY A 122 -4.20 5.13 -12.20
C GLY A 122 -3.72 4.15 -11.14
N LEU A 123 -3.28 2.95 -11.52
CA LEU A 123 -2.66 1.97 -10.62
C LEU A 123 -1.24 2.37 -10.20
N VAL A 124 -0.48 3.03 -11.08
CA VAL A 124 0.86 3.55 -10.76
C VAL A 124 0.72 4.66 -9.73
N GLN A 125 -0.14 5.64 -10.01
CA GLN A 125 -0.43 6.72 -9.08
C GLN A 125 -0.92 6.17 -7.72
N LEU A 126 -1.84 5.21 -7.74
CA LEU A 126 -2.34 4.59 -6.51
C LEU A 126 -1.24 3.89 -5.71
N ALA A 127 -0.32 3.16 -6.37
CA ALA A 127 0.80 2.51 -5.71
C ALA A 127 1.74 3.51 -5.02
N LEU A 128 2.08 4.60 -5.72
CA LEU A 128 2.93 5.68 -5.18
C LEU A 128 2.24 6.39 -4.01
N THR A 129 0.96 6.75 -4.17
CA THR A 129 0.17 7.36 -3.10
C THR A 129 0.06 6.43 -1.88
N ALA A 130 -0.26 5.15 -2.08
CA ALA A 130 -0.35 4.19 -0.98
C ALA A 130 0.97 4.10 -0.21
N ALA A 131 2.11 4.05 -0.92
CA ALA A 131 3.43 3.98 -0.29
C ALA A 131 3.77 5.25 0.50
N GLY A 132 3.38 6.43 -0.02
CA GLY A 132 3.55 7.71 0.67
C GLY A 132 2.66 7.88 1.91
N VAL A 133 1.46 7.30 1.90
CA VAL A 133 0.52 7.33 3.03
C VAL A 133 1.08 6.59 4.25
N VAL A 134 1.82 5.49 4.08
CA VAL A 134 2.35 4.69 5.20
C VAL A 134 3.23 5.51 6.17
N PRO A 135 4.33 6.17 5.73
CA PRO A 135 5.13 7.00 6.61
C PRO A 135 4.49 8.35 6.96
N ALA A 136 3.39 8.74 6.29
CA ALA A 136 2.61 9.91 6.68
C ALA A 136 1.70 9.61 7.88
N LEU A 137 1.04 8.45 7.88
CA LEU A 137 0.21 7.98 8.99
C LEU A 137 1.02 7.46 10.18
N LEU A 138 2.23 6.95 9.93
CA LEU A 138 3.11 6.43 10.97
C LEU A 138 4.44 7.19 10.99
N PRO A 139 4.48 8.43 11.52
CA PRO A 139 5.69 9.27 11.51
C PRO A 139 6.92 8.62 12.17
N GLN A 140 6.68 7.71 13.12
CA GLN A 140 7.70 6.90 13.78
C GLN A 140 8.56 6.05 12.82
N LEU A 141 8.05 5.72 11.62
CA LEU A 141 8.82 5.04 10.57
C LEU A 141 10.00 5.89 10.06
N ARG A 142 9.97 7.22 10.29
CA ARG A 142 11.05 8.15 9.92
C ARG A 142 12.18 8.19 10.95
N THR A 143 12.07 7.46 12.06
CA THR A 143 13.14 7.30 13.06
C THR A 143 14.10 6.17 12.68
N ASP A 144 15.26 6.07 13.36
CA ASP A 144 16.18 4.94 13.15
C ASP A 144 15.53 3.60 13.51
N ALA A 145 14.78 3.54 14.61
CA ALA A 145 14.06 2.34 15.03
C ALA A 145 12.99 1.93 14.00
N GLY A 146 12.24 2.91 13.48
CA GLY A 146 11.24 2.68 12.43
C GLY A 146 11.85 2.20 11.11
N ARG A 147 12.97 2.80 10.69
CA ARG A 147 13.75 2.32 9.53
C ARG A 147 14.24 0.89 9.72
N GLN A 148 14.73 0.56 10.91
CA GLN A 148 15.18 -0.80 11.22
C GLN A 148 14.03 -1.81 11.19
N LEU A 149 12.84 -1.43 11.65
CA LEU A 149 11.65 -2.27 11.55
C LEU A 149 11.31 -2.59 10.08
N LEU A 150 11.28 -1.57 9.21
CA LEU A 150 11.04 -1.77 7.77
C LEU A 150 12.11 -2.68 7.14
N ASN A 151 13.38 -2.50 7.50
CA ASN A 151 14.48 -3.36 7.02
C ASN A 151 14.29 -4.82 7.46
N ASN A 152 13.86 -5.05 8.70
CA ASN A 152 13.61 -6.39 9.21
C ASN A 152 12.47 -7.07 8.46
N LEU A 153 11.39 -6.34 8.17
CA LEU A 153 10.28 -6.82 7.34
C LEU A 153 10.75 -7.14 5.91
N ALA A 154 11.58 -6.29 5.31
CA ALA A 154 12.09 -6.51 3.95
C ALA A 154 12.96 -7.77 3.89
N MET A 155 13.83 -7.97 4.89
CA MET A 155 14.64 -9.18 5.03
C MET A 155 13.81 -10.43 5.32
N GLN A 156 12.63 -10.30 5.94
CA GLN A 156 11.71 -11.42 6.10
C GLN A 156 11.05 -11.78 4.77
N ALA A 157 10.49 -10.80 4.05
CA ALA A 157 9.86 -11.01 2.75
C ALA A 157 10.84 -11.65 1.75
N LEU A 158 12.10 -11.20 1.72
CA LEU A 158 13.14 -11.79 0.87
C LEU A 158 13.44 -13.27 1.20
N ARG A 159 13.43 -13.63 2.48
CA ARG A 159 13.63 -15.01 2.92
C ARG A 159 12.44 -15.91 2.54
N GLU A 160 11.23 -15.39 2.67
CA GLU A 160 10.00 -16.09 2.29
C GLU A 160 9.92 -16.26 0.76
N GLU A 161 10.36 -15.27 -0.01
CA GLU A 161 10.48 -15.36 -1.48
C GLU A 161 11.50 -16.43 -1.90
N SER A 162 12.64 -16.51 -1.22
CA SER A 162 13.72 -17.44 -1.57
C SER A 162 13.50 -18.88 -1.10
N GLY A 163 12.61 -19.09 -0.13
CA GLY A 163 12.29 -20.39 0.47
C GLY A 163 11.04 -21.07 -0.09
N GLY A 164 10.37 -20.43 -1.06
CA GLY A 164 9.18 -20.93 -1.75
C GLY A 164 9.48 -21.86 -2.93
#